data_AF-A0A2U3KZJ0-F1
#
_entry.id   AF-A0A2U3KZJ0-F1
#
_cell.length_a   1.000
_cell.length_b   1.000
_cell.length_c   1.000
_cell.angle_alpha   90.00
_cell.angle_beta   90.00
_cell.angle_gamma   90.00
#
_symmetry.space_group_name_H-M   'P 1'
#
loop_
_entity.id
_entity.type
_entity.pdbx_description
1 polymer ?
#
loop_
_entity_poly.entity_id
_entity_poly.type
_entity_poly.pdbx_seq_one_letter_code
_entity_poly.pdbx_strand_id
1 'polypeptide(L)'
;MVIRSIAIKVPNYSKAYVFGSTLTSSDPNDFDLLIVYDEDQCLPYDAFAKHAGLVQEIKMAYGLPVHLTLLTTSEAKSVDIFNRTNAVPLLQWLEKEKLHSSTDT
;
A
#
# COMPACT_ATOMS: atom_id res chain seq x y z
N MET A 1 -4.08 16.38 -5.05
CA MET A 1 -3.08 16.08 -6.09
C MET A 1 -2.34 14.78 -5.78
N VAL A 2 -1.92 14.57 -4.51
CA VAL A 2 -1.21 13.38 -4.00
C VAL A 2 -1.93 12.03 -4.20
N ILE A 3 -3.24 11.92 -3.90
CA ILE A 3 -3.96 10.64 -4.06
C ILE A 3 -3.88 10.11 -5.50
N ARG A 4 -4.09 11.00 -6.48
CA ARG A 4 -4.02 10.62 -7.90
C ARG A 4 -2.61 10.23 -8.30
N SER A 5 -1.56 10.88 -7.79
CA SER A 5 -0.18 10.52 -8.12
C SER A 5 0.21 9.16 -7.54
N ILE A 6 -0.25 8.81 -6.34
CA ILE A 6 -0.03 7.48 -5.74
C ILE A 6 -0.84 6.41 -6.48
N ALA A 7 -2.13 6.65 -6.73
CA ALA A 7 -3.01 5.64 -7.32
C ALA A 7 -2.55 5.18 -8.72
N ILE A 8 -2.07 6.10 -9.57
CA ILE A 8 -1.58 5.76 -10.92
C ILE A 8 -0.25 4.99 -10.91
N LYS A 9 0.45 4.94 -9.76
CA LYS A 9 1.73 4.22 -9.62
C LYS A 9 1.53 2.77 -9.19
N VAL A 10 0.31 2.36 -8.83
CA VAL A 10 -0.01 0.96 -8.63
C VAL A 10 -0.06 0.28 -10.00
N PRO A 11 0.82 -0.70 -10.30
CA PRO A 11 0.76 -1.40 -11.58
C PRO A 11 -0.57 -2.14 -11.76
N ASN A 12 -1.07 -2.23 -12.99
CA ASN A 12 -2.37 -2.87 -13.28
C ASN A 12 -2.43 -4.37 -12.90
N TYR A 13 -1.27 -5.03 -12.80
CA TYR A 13 -1.14 -6.42 -12.35
C TYR A 13 -1.04 -6.55 -10.82
N SER A 14 -1.22 -5.45 -10.09
CA SER A 14 -1.03 -5.38 -8.64
C SER A 14 -2.21 -4.72 -7.95
N LYS A 15 -2.41 -5.08 -6.69
CA LYS A 15 -3.33 -4.43 -5.76
C LYS A 15 -2.56 -4.01 -4.53
N ALA A 16 -2.73 -2.76 -4.12
CA ALA A 16 -2.07 -2.18 -2.97
C ALA A 16 -3.04 -2.01 -1.80
N TYR A 17 -2.57 -2.29 -0.60
CA TYR A 17 -3.33 -2.25 0.64
C TYR A 17 -2.50 -1.63 1.76
N VAL A 18 -3.17 -0.93 2.67
CA VAL A 18 -2.60 -0.42 3.92
C VAL A 18 -3.01 -1.36 5.03
N PHE A 19 -2.09 -1.69 5.94
CA PHE A 19 -2.37 -2.53 7.09
C PHE A 19 -1.61 -2.05 8.32
N GLY A 20 -1.61 -2.85 9.39
CA GLY A 20 -0.74 -2.62 10.54
C GLY A 20 -1.01 -1.31 11.28
N SER A 21 0.07 -0.70 11.78
CA SER A 21 -0.03 0.47 12.67
C SER A 21 -0.54 1.72 11.95
N THR A 22 -0.32 1.79 10.63
CA THR A 22 -0.86 2.84 9.74
C THR A 22 -2.39 2.96 9.82
N LEU A 23 -3.10 1.87 10.13
CA LEU A 23 -4.57 1.89 10.22
C LEU A 23 -5.10 2.35 11.58
N THR A 24 -4.30 2.27 12.65
CA THR A 24 -4.79 2.39 14.02
C THR A 24 -4.06 3.43 14.87
N SER A 25 -2.83 3.79 14.50
CA SER A 25 -2.02 4.78 15.22
C SER A 25 -2.25 6.17 14.62
N SER A 26 -2.34 7.18 15.49
CA SER A 26 -2.32 8.59 15.07
C SER A 26 -0.92 9.08 14.70
N ASP A 27 0.13 8.36 15.12
CA ASP A 27 1.53 8.68 14.85
C ASP A 27 2.31 7.37 14.58
N PRO A 28 2.18 6.79 13.38
CA PRO A 28 2.87 5.56 13.02
C PRO A 28 4.36 5.83 12.72
N ASN A 29 5.25 4.91 13.12
CA ASN A 29 6.69 5.03 12.86
C ASN A 29 7.06 4.76 11.39
N ASP A 30 6.22 3.98 10.71
CA ASP A 30 6.37 3.54 9.34
C ASP A 30 5.00 3.40 8.66
N PHE A 31 5.03 3.35 7.33
CA PHE A 31 3.87 3.10 6.50
C PHE A 31 3.87 1.63 6.08
N ASP A 32 3.04 0.83 6.72
CA ASP A 32 2.84 -0.59 6.41
C ASP A 32 2.05 -0.75 5.09
N LEU A 33 2.75 -1.14 4.03
CA LEU A 33 2.20 -1.32 2.69
C LEU A 33 2.26 -2.77 2.24
N LEU A 34 1.11 -3.35 1.91
CA LEU A 34 1.00 -4.66 1.31
C LEU A 34 0.70 -4.51 -0.19
N ILE A 35 1.46 -5.21 -1.02
CA ILE A 35 1.19 -5.34 -2.45
C ILE A 35 0.98 -6.81 -2.78
N VAL A 36 -0.18 -7.11 -3.35
CA VAL A 36 -0.48 -8.41 -3.95
C VAL A 36 -0.38 -8.27 -5.46
N TYR A 37 0.48 -9.05 -6.11
CA TYR A 37 0.73 -8.96 -7.54
C TYR A 37 0.50 -10.30 -8.25
N ASP A 38 0.23 -10.23 -9.55
CA ASP A 38 0.14 -11.38 -10.44
C ASP A 38 1.54 -11.86 -10.83
N GLU A 39 1.91 -13.05 -10.34
CA GLU A 39 3.20 -13.70 -10.58
C GLU A 39 3.47 -14.04 -12.06
N ASP A 40 2.42 -14.17 -12.89
CA ASP A 40 2.58 -14.43 -14.32
C ASP A 40 2.99 -13.16 -15.09
N GLN A 41 2.74 -11.97 -14.53
CA GLN A 41 3.09 -10.66 -15.11
C GLN A 41 4.32 -10.02 -14.44
N CYS A 42 4.60 -10.42 -13.21
CA CYS A 42 5.72 -9.91 -12.43
C CYS A 42 6.37 -11.04 -11.66
N LEU A 43 7.56 -11.45 -12.10
CA LEU A 43 8.32 -12.48 -11.39
C LEU A 43 8.77 -11.98 -10.02
N PRO A 44 8.82 -12.85 -8.97
CA PRO A 44 9.12 -12.42 -7.61
C PRO A 44 10.43 -11.63 -7.45
N TYR A 45 11.47 -11.97 -8.22
CA TYR A 45 12.76 -11.26 -8.15
C TYR A 45 12.70 -9.83 -8.71
N ASP A 46 11.73 -9.52 -9.57
CA ASP A 46 11.51 -8.19 -10.13
C ASP A 46 10.57 -7.33 -9.27
N ALA A 47 9.81 -7.97 -8.37
CA ALA A 47 8.69 -7.34 -7.68
C ALA A 47 9.11 -6.07 -6.92
N PHE A 48 10.23 -6.09 -6.22
CA PHE A 48 10.71 -4.91 -5.51
C PHE A 48 11.01 -3.74 -6.44
N ALA A 49 11.78 -3.97 -7.50
CA ALA A 49 12.17 -2.94 -8.46
C ALA A 49 10.95 -2.36 -9.20
N LYS A 50 10.01 -3.22 -9.60
CA LYS A 50 8.79 -2.82 -10.32
C LYS A 50 7.82 -1.98 -9.47
N HIS A 51 7.87 -2.10 -8.14
CA HIS A 51 7.02 -1.32 -7.22
C HIS A 51 7.74 -0.15 -6.54
N ALA A 52 9.06 0.01 -6.75
CA ALA A 52 9.86 1.06 -6.09
C ALA A 52 9.32 2.48 -6.32
N GLY A 53 8.76 2.75 -7.50
CA GLY A 53 8.16 4.05 -7.80
C GLY A 53 6.95 4.39 -6.93
N LEU A 54 6.10 3.40 -6.62
CA LEU A 54 4.97 3.57 -5.71
C LEU A 54 5.45 3.82 -4.27
N VAL A 55 6.42 3.02 -3.83
CA VAL A 55 7.02 3.14 -2.49
C VAL A 55 7.63 4.51 -2.27
N GLN A 56 8.38 5.01 -3.25
CA GLN A 56 9.00 6.33 -3.18
C GLN A 56 7.95 7.45 -3.10
N GLU A 57 6.86 7.35 -3.87
CA GLU A 57 5.77 8.33 -3.83
C GLU A 57 5.09 8.38 -2.47
N ILE A 58 4.80 7.21 -1.87
CA ILE A 58 4.20 7.12 -0.52
C ILE A 58 5.16 7.71 0.52
N LYS A 59 6.45 7.35 0.45
CA LYS A 59 7.47 7.90 1.35
C LYS A 59 7.53 9.43 1.29
N MET A 60 7.50 10.01 0.09
CA MET A 60 7.52 11.46 -0.09
C MET A 60 6.23 12.13 0.40
N ALA A 61 5.08 11.48 0.18
CA ALA A 61 3.78 12.02 0.57
C ALA A 61 3.57 12.06 2.10
N TYR A 62 4.03 11.02 2.81
CA TYR A 62 3.76 10.85 4.24
C TYR A 62 4.98 11.14 5.13
N GLY A 63 6.18 11.29 4.57
CA GLY A 63 7.39 11.54 5.33
C GLY A 63 7.87 10.35 6.19
N LEU A 64 7.25 9.18 6.03
CA LEU A 64 7.54 7.97 6.80
C LEU A 64 8.32 6.93 5.98
N PRO A 65 9.20 6.13 6.60
CA PRO A 65 9.69 4.90 6.00
C PRO A 65 8.53 4.00 5.58
N VAL A 66 8.64 3.33 4.43
CA VAL A 66 7.62 2.39 3.97
C VAL A 66 8.08 0.98 4.29
N HIS A 67 7.30 0.27 5.10
CA HIS A 67 7.50 -1.14 5.35
C HIS A 67 6.69 -1.94 4.32
N LEU A 68 7.38 -2.36 3.26
CA LEU A 68 6.76 -3.04 2.12
C LEU A 68 6.71 -4.56 2.35
N THR A 69 5.51 -5.12 2.25
CA THR A 69 5.28 -6.56 2.09
C THR A 69 4.82 -6.84 0.65
N LEU A 70 5.50 -7.76 -0.03
CA LEU A 70 5.19 -8.19 -1.40
C LEU A 70 4.74 -9.65 -1.37
N LEU A 71 3.55 -9.92 -1.89
CA LEU A 71 3.03 -11.28 -2.06
C LEU A 71 2.55 -11.48 -3.49
N THR A 72 2.86 -12.65 -4.04
CA THR A 72 2.16 -13.17 -5.22
C THR A 72 0.68 -13.42 -4.89
N THR A 73 -0.14 -13.57 -5.93
CA THR A 73 -1.55 -13.89 -5.74
C THR A 73 -1.72 -15.26 -5.09
N SER A 74 -0.84 -16.21 -5.41
CA SER A 74 -0.81 -17.52 -4.75
C SER A 74 -0.43 -17.46 -3.27
N GLU A 75 0.59 -16.67 -2.90
CA GLU A 75 0.98 -16.48 -1.49
C GLU A 75 -0.10 -15.79 -0.67
N ALA A 76 -0.73 -14.74 -1.22
CA ALA A 76 -1.79 -14.02 -0.52
C ALA A 76 -2.99 -14.93 -0.18
N LYS A 77 -3.32 -15.89 -1.07
CA LYS A 77 -4.36 -16.90 -0.83
C LYS A 77 -3.95 -17.91 0.23
N SER A 78 -2.69 -18.34 0.27
CA SER A 78 -2.24 -19.41 1.18
C SER A 78 -2.13 -18.94 2.64
N VAL A 79 -1.80 -17.67 2.86
CA VAL A 79 -1.60 -17.10 4.21
C VAL A 79 -2.85 -16.43 4.79
N ASP A 80 -3.95 -16.43 4.04
CA ASP A 80 -5.23 -15.79 4.38
C ASP A 80 -5.04 -14.36 4.92
N ILE A 81 -4.28 -13.56 4.17
CA ILE A 81 -3.74 -12.28 4.65
C ILE A 81 -4.84 -11.32 5.10
N PHE A 82 -5.97 -11.29 4.40
CA PHE A 82 -7.06 -10.35 4.65
C PHE A 82 -7.77 -10.60 5.98
N ASN A 83 -7.90 -11.86 6.40
CA ASN A 83 -8.48 -12.20 7.71
C ASN A 83 -7.51 -11.91 8.87
N ARG A 84 -6.20 -11.88 8.60
CA ARG A 84 -5.18 -11.70 9.64
C ARG A 84 -4.77 -10.24 9.84
N THR A 85 -4.80 -9.41 8.80
CA THR A 85 -4.23 -8.05 8.84
C THR A 85 -5.27 -6.94 8.83
N ASN A 86 -6.55 -7.24 8.57
CA ASN A 86 -7.59 -6.23 8.31
C ASN A 86 -7.16 -5.20 7.25
N ALA A 87 -6.36 -5.62 6.27
CA ALA A 87 -5.80 -4.73 5.26
C ALA A 87 -6.90 -4.01 4.49
N VAL A 88 -6.74 -2.69 4.33
CA VAL A 88 -7.68 -1.81 3.62
C VAL A 88 -7.10 -1.46 2.25
N PRO A 89 -7.87 -1.48 1.16
CA PRO A 89 -7.39 -1.02 -0.15
C PRO A 89 -6.78 0.38 -0.06
N LEU A 90 -5.57 0.55 -0.62
CA LEU A 90 -4.81 1.80 -0.51
C LEU A 90 -5.62 3.01 -0.98
N LEU A 91 -6.29 2.91 -2.13
CA LEU A 91 -7.10 4.01 -2.65
C LEU A 91 -8.22 4.42 -1.69
N GLN A 92 -8.92 3.44 -1.11
CA GLN A 92 -9.99 3.71 -0.14
C GLN A 92 -9.45 4.38 1.12
N TRP A 93 -8.27 3.96 1.59
CA TRP A 93 -7.63 4.59 2.75
C TRP A 93 -7.20 6.03 2.45
N LEU A 94 -6.54 6.27 1.30
CA LEU A 94 -6.13 7.61 0.85
C LEU A 94 -7.31 8.59 0.76
N GLU A 95 -8.46 8.12 0.27
CA GLU A 95 -9.68 8.92 0.17
C GLU A 95 -10.23 9.30 1.54
N LYS A 96 -10.21 8.38 2.50
CA LYS A 96 -10.63 8.64 3.89
C LYS A 96 -9.72 9.65 4.59
N GLU A 97 -8.41 9.54 4.42
CA GLU A 97 -7.45 10.48 5.04
C GLU A 97 -7.71 11.92 4.61
N LYS A 98 -7.93 12.14 3.30
CA LYS A 98 -8.23 13.49 2.77
C LYS A 98 -9.51 14.08 3.35
N LEU A 99 -10.52 13.26 3.63
CA LEU A 99 -11.77 13.71 4.25
C LEU A 99 -11.52 14.20 5.68
N HIS A 100 -10.66 13.54 6.46
CA HIS A 100 -10.35 13.94 7.83
C HIS A 100 -9.47 15.20 7.89
N SER A 101 -8.55 15.40 6.94
CA SER A 101 -7.73 16.62 6.85
C SER A 101 -8.50 17.87 6.40
N SER A 102 -9.78 17.74 5.99
CA SER A 102 -10.61 18.87 5.51
C SER A 102 -11.54 19.44 6.58
N THR A 103 -11.52 18.90 7.80
CA THR A 103 -12.40 19.32 8.91
C THR A 103 -11.71 20.15 10.02
N ASP A 104 -10.41 20.39 9.91
CA ASP A 104 -9.63 21.21 10.86
C ASP A 104 -9.36 22.63 10.34
N THR A 105 -10.36 23.28 9.72
CA THR A 105 -10.26 24.71 9.32
C THR A 105 -11.44 25.53 9.81
#